data_AF-A0A9Q5CHV6-F1
#
_entry.id   AF-A0A9Q5CHV6-F1
#
_cell.length_a   1.000
_cell.length_b   1.000
_cell.length_c   1.000
_cell.angle_alpha   90.00
_cell.angle_beta   90.00
_cell.angle_gamma   90.00
#
_symmetry.space_group_name_H-M   'P 1'
#
loop_
_entity.id
_entity.type
_entity.pdbx_description
1 polymer ?
#
loop_
_entity_poly.entity_id
_entity_poly.type
_entity_poly.pdbx_seq_one_letter_code
_entity_poly.pdbx_strand_id
1 'polypeptide(L)'
;MSYYVYTIIDPTNDNKPFYVGKGTNKRYESHFKEAVSSSEQTLEENNYEDCYIDDISENELEELKNSYSENSKTNKIKELLNYNYEMNDIVRIIAKDLDEPVAFAIEALLIKTVYGKENLTNLVEGQHSERFRPCNNWERVEGFDYSPREKKSHSRAREEEEKFAKGFDEPLMEIKKAFPHIKFLDEKPKLRDANDLSLMAIFDIGQVKEVIIIKIFTTVSKDVIQLELRADKKHQKEWMLQHFSNLVANPTQLLRINNDGLPEVFLPKQWRYKKRARTVQEAIKRFKILMEIIHAQDLDSLSLESKSILGYVKE
;
A
#
# COMPACT_ATOMS: atom_id res chain seq x y z
N MET A 1 -15.33 -34.68 -7.57
CA MET A 1 -14.73 -35.16 -8.84
C MET A 1 -13.57 -34.24 -9.20
N SER A 2 -12.59 -34.72 -9.97
CA SER A 2 -11.47 -33.89 -10.45
C SER A 2 -11.91 -33.10 -11.68
N TYR A 3 -11.68 -31.78 -11.68
CA TYR A 3 -11.96 -30.89 -12.79
C TYR A 3 -10.72 -30.72 -13.68
N TYR A 4 -10.97 -30.39 -14.94
CA TYR A 4 -9.95 -29.99 -15.89
C TYR A 4 -10.44 -28.84 -16.76
N VAL A 5 -9.51 -28.10 -17.35
CA VAL A 5 -9.75 -27.05 -18.34
C VAL A 5 -9.12 -27.45 -19.66
N TYR A 6 -9.85 -27.26 -20.74
CA TYR A 6 -9.47 -27.66 -22.09
C TYR A 6 -9.75 -26.57 -23.10
N THR A 7 -9.09 -26.67 -24.25
CA THR A 7 -9.38 -25.88 -25.44
C THR A 7 -9.73 -26.78 -26.61
N ILE A 8 -10.53 -26.23 -27.52
CA ILE A 8 -10.77 -26.78 -28.85
C ILE A 8 -10.04 -25.84 -29.82
N ILE A 9 -9.12 -26.40 -30.60
CA ILE A 9 -8.24 -25.65 -31.49
C ILE A 9 -8.60 -25.91 -32.95
N ASP A 10 -8.21 -24.99 -33.83
CA ASP A 10 -8.28 -25.17 -35.28
C ASP A 10 -6.89 -25.55 -35.84
N PRO A 11 -6.65 -26.83 -36.19
CA PRO A 11 -5.37 -27.26 -36.76
C PRO A 11 -5.05 -26.62 -38.12
N THR A 12 -6.07 -26.14 -38.84
CA THR A 12 -5.90 -25.45 -40.13
C THR A 12 -5.47 -23.99 -39.98
N ASN A 13 -5.60 -23.44 -38.78
CA ASN A 13 -5.28 -22.06 -38.43
C ASN A 13 -4.25 -22.00 -37.31
N ASP A 14 -3.07 -22.58 -37.55
CA ASP A 14 -1.92 -22.53 -36.65
C ASP A 14 -2.24 -23.03 -35.23
N ASN A 15 -3.10 -24.05 -35.12
CA ASN A 15 -3.52 -24.62 -33.84
C ASN A 15 -4.14 -23.59 -32.87
N LYS A 16 -4.76 -22.52 -33.40
CA LYS A 16 -5.36 -21.47 -32.58
C LYS A 16 -6.62 -21.99 -31.86
N PRO A 17 -6.73 -21.76 -30.54
CA PRO A 17 -7.96 -22.03 -29.80
C PRO A 17 -9.11 -21.18 -30.32
N PHE A 18 -10.28 -21.80 -30.52
CA PHE A 18 -11.53 -21.11 -30.81
C PHE A 18 -12.61 -21.39 -29.75
N TYR A 19 -12.35 -22.24 -28.77
CA TYR A 19 -13.21 -22.44 -27.61
C TYR A 19 -12.37 -22.85 -26.40
N VAL A 20 -12.76 -22.36 -25.23
CA VAL A 20 -12.24 -22.78 -23.92
C VAL A 20 -13.40 -23.38 -23.14
N GLY A 21 -13.17 -24.48 -22.44
CA GLY A 21 -14.18 -25.03 -21.54
C GLY A 21 -13.56 -25.68 -20.32
N LYS A 22 -14.36 -25.84 -19.28
CA LYS A 22 -14.07 -26.71 -18.15
C LYS A 22 -15.00 -27.92 -18.12
N GLY A 23 -14.62 -28.95 -17.38
CA GLY A 23 -15.53 -30.04 -17.07
C GLY A 23 -14.91 -31.12 -16.22
N THR A 24 -15.72 -32.15 -15.97
CA THR A 24 -15.30 -33.42 -15.39
C THR A 24 -15.49 -34.52 -16.44
N ASN A 25 -14.86 -35.68 -16.20
CA ASN A 25 -14.99 -36.86 -17.05
C ASN A 25 -14.66 -36.56 -18.53
N LYS A 26 -15.65 -36.72 -19.42
CA LYS A 26 -15.53 -36.62 -20.88
C LYS A 26 -16.37 -35.46 -21.42
N ARG A 27 -16.45 -34.34 -20.70
CA ARG A 27 -17.26 -33.15 -21.09
C ARG A 27 -16.96 -32.69 -22.52
N TYR A 28 -15.70 -32.72 -22.95
CA TYR A 28 -15.33 -32.34 -24.31
C TYR A 28 -16.02 -33.22 -25.38
N GLU A 29 -16.25 -34.52 -25.12
CA GLU A 29 -16.92 -35.43 -26.08
C GLU A 29 -18.36 -34.99 -26.37
N SER A 30 -19.02 -34.33 -25.42
CA SER A 30 -20.40 -33.87 -25.58
C SER A 30 -20.53 -32.84 -26.71
N HIS A 31 -19.53 -31.97 -26.90
CA HIS A 31 -19.52 -30.99 -27.99
C HIS A 31 -19.39 -31.64 -29.37
N PHE A 32 -18.65 -32.75 -29.48
CA PHE A 32 -18.52 -33.48 -30.74
C PHE A 32 -19.78 -34.28 -31.04
N LYS A 33 -20.40 -34.89 -30.02
CA LYS A 33 -21.70 -35.57 -30.18
C LYS A 33 -22.77 -34.61 -30.67
N GLU A 34 -22.85 -33.41 -30.09
CA GLU A 34 -23.78 -32.35 -30.52
C GLU A 34 -23.52 -31.91 -31.98
N ALA A 35 -22.25 -31.84 -32.39
CA ALA A 35 -21.86 -31.55 -33.76
C ALA A 35 -22.28 -32.65 -34.74
N VAL A 36 -22.18 -33.93 -34.36
CA VAL A 36 -22.58 -35.06 -35.21
C VAL A 36 -24.10 -35.25 -35.22
N SER A 37 -24.79 -35.10 -34.08
CA SER A 37 -26.24 -35.27 -33.99
C SER A 37 -27.02 -34.18 -34.71
N SER A 38 -26.44 -32.98 -34.85
CA SER A 38 -27.05 -31.90 -35.64
C SER A 38 -26.83 -32.03 -37.15
N SER A 39 -26.12 -33.08 -37.62
CA SER A 39 -26.10 -33.49 -39.04
C SER A 39 -27.08 -34.63 -39.37
N GLU A 40 -27.58 -35.35 -38.37
CA GLU A 40 -28.52 -36.46 -38.53
C GLU A 40 -29.81 -36.14 -37.77
N GLN A 41 -30.83 -35.62 -38.47
CA GLN A 41 -32.18 -35.53 -37.90
C GLN A 41 -32.78 -36.93 -37.77
N THR A 42 -32.48 -37.61 -36.65
CA THR A 42 -33.35 -38.62 -36.07
C THR A 42 -33.42 -38.39 -34.57
N LEU A 43 -34.60 -37.97 -34.11
CA LEU A 43 -35.00 -37.94 -32.71
C LEU A 43 -35.04 -39.38 -32.19
N GLU A 44 -33.94 -39.85 -31.63
CA GLU A 44 -33.97 -40.98 -30.71
C GLU A 44 -33.62 -40.48 -29.30
N GLU A 45 -34.57 -40.73 -28.41
CA GLU A 45 -34.54 -40.45 -26.97
C GLU A 45 -33.27 -41.03 -26.35
N ASN A 46 -32.30 -40.18 -26.04
CA ASN A 46 -31.06 -40.61 -25.40
C ASN A 46 -31.15 -40.42 -23.89
N ASN A 47 -31.18 -41.56 -23.19
CA ASN A 47 -31.07 -41.73 -21.75
C ASN A 47 -29.92 -40.88 -21.17
N TYR A 48 -30.29 -39.86 -20.39
CA TYR A 48 -29.39 -39.17 -19.48
C TYR A 48 -29.07 -40.11 -18.30
N GLU A 49 -28.06 -40.96 -18.46
CA GLU A 49 -27.42 -41.61 -17.32
C GLU A 49 -26.54 -40.58 -16.59
N ASP A 50 -27.17 -39.97 -15.59
CA ASP A 50 -26.62 -39.62 -14.27
C ASP A 50 -25.32 -38.79 -14.23
N CYS A 51 -25.43 -37.51 -14.57
CA CYS A 51 -24.62 -36.48 -13.90
C CYS A 51 -25.49 -35.84 -12.81
N TYR A 52 -25.07 -35.97 -11.54
CA TYR A 52 -25.76 -35.39 -10.40
C TYR A 52 -26.06 -33.90 -10.66
N ILE A 53 -27.35 -33.59 -10.72
CA ILE A 53 -27.92 -32.26 -10.93
C ILE A 53 -27.99 -31.58 -9.56
N ASP A 54 -26.85 -31.33 -8.93
CA ASP A 54 -26.75 -30.40 -7.82
C ASP A 54 -25.57 -29.49 -8.17
N ASP A 55 -25.87 -28.22 -8.45
CA ASP A 55 -24.94 -27.12 -8.81
C ASP A 55 -24.51 -26.98 -10.29
N ILE A 56 -25.47 -26.96 -11.23
CA ILE A 56 -25.21 -26.35 -12.55
C ILE A 56 -25.08 -24.83 -12.36
N SER A 57 -23.91 -24.26 -12.64
CA SER A 57 -23.71 -22.82 -12.52
C SER A 57 -24.61 -22.04 -13.48
N GLU A 58 -25.02 -20.83 -13.12
CA GLU A 58 -25.90 -19.99 -13.94
C GLU A 58 -25.38 -19.84 -15.39
N ASN A 59 -24.06 -19.80 -15.56
CA ASN A 59 -23.39 -19.75 -16.86
C ASN A 59 -23.52 -21.04 -17.67
N GLU A 60 -23.40 -22.21 -17.03
CA GLU A 60 -23.65 -23.49 -17.72
C GLU A 60 -25.13 -23.61 -18.12
N LEU A 61 -26.03 -23.09 -17.29
CA LEU A 61 -27.46 -23.03 -17.57
C LEU A 61 -27.78 -22.07 -18.74
N GLU A 62 -27.05 -20.97 -18.86
CA GLU A 62 -27.16 -20.01 -19.95
C GLU A 62 -26.55 -20.57 -21.25
N GLU A 63 -25.42 -21.28 -21.19
CA GLU A 63 -24.88 -22.01 -22.34
C GLU A 63 -25.84 -23.11 -22.82
N LEU A 64 -26.47 -23.86 -21.91
CA LEU A 64 -27.48 -24.89 -22.21
C LEU A 64 -28.77 -24.32 -22.82
N LYS A 65 -29.22 -23.14 -22.38
CA LYS A 65 -30.39 -22.47 -22.97
C LYS A 65 -30.10 -21.98 -24.39
N ASN A 66 -28.87 -21.55 -24.66
CA ASN A 66 -28.46 -21.00 -25.95
C ASN A 66 -27.94 -22.06 -26.95
N SER A 67 -27.69 -23.30 -26.52
CA SER A 67 -27.28 -24.41 -27.41
C SER A 67 -28.38 -24.88 -28.36
N TYR A 68 -29.63 -24.45 -28.15
CA TYR A 68 -30.76 -24.75 -29.04
C TYR A 68 -30.80 -23.91 -30.33
N SER A 69 -29.89 -22.94 -30.49
CA SER A 69 -29.66 -22.23 -31.76
C SER A 69 -28.32 -22.65 -32.36
N GLU A 70 -28.25 -22.91 -33.67
CA GLU A 70 -27.03 -23.31 -34.38
C GLU A 70 -25.84 -22.43 -33.98
N ASN A 71 -24.92 -22.98 -33.18
CA ASN A 71 -23.84 -22.23 -32.56
C ASN A 71 -22.57 -22.27 -33.42
N SER A 72 -21.85 -21.15 -33.53
CA SER A 72 -20.61 -21.00 -34.29
C SER A 72 -19.54 -22.04 -33.91
N LYS A 73 -19.51 -22.45 -32.63
CA LYS A 73 -18.69 -23.55 -32.11
C LYS A 73 -18.97 -24.88 -32.81
N THR A 74 -20.23 -25.29 -32.86
CA THR A 74 -20.66 -26.59 -33.38
C THR A 74 -20.41 -26.66 -34.89
N ASN A 75 -20.69 -25.57 -35.61
CA ASN A 75 -20.39 -25.46 -37.03
C ASN A 75 -18.88 -25.57 -37.32
N LYS A 76 -18.04 -24.97 -36.47
CA LYS A 76 -16.59 -25.06 -36.62
C LYS A 76 -16.06 -26.47 -36.37
N ILE A 77 -16.59 -27.18 -35.37
CA ILE A 77 -16.24 -28.59 -35.13
C ILE A 77 -16.64 -29.45 -36.33
N LYS A 78 -17.86 -29.28 -36.87
CA LYS A 78 -18.32 -30.01 -38.07
C LYS A 78 -17.39 -29.82 -39.27
N GLU A 79 -16.97 -28.57 -39.52
CA GLU A 79 -16.04 -28.24 -40.59
C GLU A 79 -14.72 -29.02 -40.44
N LEU A 80 -14.14 -29.06 -39.25
CA LEU A 80 -12.89 -29.78 -38.98
C LEU A 80 -13.04 -31.30 -39.11
N LEU A 81 -14.17 -31.87 -38.66
CA LEU A 81 -14.46 -33.29 -38.86
C LEU A 81 -14.58 -33.65 -40.35
N ASN A 82 -15.18 -32.76 -41.17
CA ASN A 82 -15.24 -32.94 -42.63
C ASN A 82 -13.87 -32.86 -43.30
N TYR A 83 -12.89 -32.20 -42.67
CA TYR A 83 -11.49 -32.21 -43.09
C TYR A 83 -10.71 -33.45 -42.61
N ASN A 84 -11.39 -34.47 -42.08
CA ASN A 84 -10.82 -35.70 -41.52
C ASN A 84 -9.91 -35.48 -40.30
N TYR A 85 -10.08 -34.39 -39.55
CA TYR A 85 -9.44 -34.27 -38.24
C TYR A 85 -10.21 -35.07 -37.20
N GLU A 86 -9.48 -35.75 -36.31
CA GLU A 86 -10.08 -36.47 -35.20
C GLU A 86 -10.11 -35.61 -33.93
N MET A 87 -10.90 -36.04 -32.94
CA MET A 87 -11.00 -35.34 -31.65
C MET A 87 -9.63 -35.10 -30.99
N ASN A 88 -8.71 -36.06 -31.11
CA ASN A 88 -7.35 -35.96 -30.57
C ASN A 88 -6.51 -34.88 -31.27
N ASP A 89 -6.82 -34.53 -32.52
CA ASP A 89 -6.15 -33.45 -33.25
C ASP A 89 -6.63 -32.07 -32.78
N ILE A 90 -7.85 -32.01 -32.24
CA ILE A 90 -8.60 -30.76 -32.00
C ILE A 90 -8.64 -30.39 -30.50
N VAL A 91 -8.66 -31.37 -29.58
CA VAL A 91 -8.79 -31.09 -28.13
C VAL A 91 -7.42 -30.99 -27.46
N ARG A 92 -7.22 -29.98 -26.62
CA ARG A 92 -6.02 -29.86 -25.76
C ARG A 92 -6.43 -29.64 -24.32
N ILE A 93 -5.93 -30.49 -23.42
CA ILE A 93 -6.07 -30.27 -21.97
C ILE A 93 -5.03 -29.23 -21.55
N ILE A 94 -5.49 -28.12 -20.98
CA ILE A 94 -4.62 -27.02 -20.51
C ILE A 94 -4.21 -27.23 -19.06
N ALA A 95 -5.14 -27.70 -18.22
CA ALA A 95 -4.91 -27.98 -16.81
C ALA A 95 -5.82 -29.12 -16.37
N LYS A 96 -5.35 -29.99 -15.47
CA LYS A 96 -6.07 -31.16 -14.95
C LYS A 96 -5.83 -31.31 -13.46
N ASP A 97 -6.60 -32.19 -12.81
CA ASP A 97 -6.47 -32.47 -11.37
C ASP A 97 -6.76 -31.26 -10.50
N LEU A 98 -7.81 -30.52 -10.89
CA LEU A 98 -8.23 -29.27 -10.27
C LEU A 98 -9.45 -29.48 -9.36
N ASP A 99 -9.58 -28.62 -8.37
CA ASP A 99 -10.88 -28.34 -7.77
C ASP A 99 -11.71 -27.41 -8.69
N GLU A 100 -13.00 -27.34 -8.42
CA GLU A 100 -13.93 -26.57 -9.24
C GLU A 100 -13.64 -25.05 -9.23
N PRO A 101 -13.43 -24.38 -8.08
CA PRO A 101 -13.09 -22.95 -8.08
C PRO A 101 -11.85 -22.61 -8.91
N VAL A 102 -10.82 -23.46 -8.88
CA VAL A 102 -9.61 -23.28 -9.68
C VAL A 102 -9.92 -23.46 -11.17
N ALA A 103 -10.72 -24.47 -11.53
CA ALA A 103 -11.12 -24.66 -12.93
C ALA A 103 -11.90 -23.46 -13.48
N PHE A 104 -12.83 -22.89 -12.70
CA PHE A 104 -13.54 -21.65 -13.05
C PHE A 104 -12.57 -20.48 -13.26
N ALA A 105 -11.62 -20.27 -12.34
CA ALA A 105 -10.65 -19.18 -12.45
C ALA A 105 -9.77 -19.30 -13.71
N ILE A 106 -9.31 -20.51 -14.04
CA ILE A 106 -8.48 -20.77 -15.22
C ILE A 106 -9.30 -20.55 -16.51
N GLU A 107 -10.54 -21.05 -16.56
CA GLU A 107 -11.43 -20.84 -17.70
C GLU A 107 -11.68 -19.35 -17.96
N ALA A 108 -12.08 -18.60 -16.93
CA ALA A 108 -12.32 -17.16 -17.05
C ALA A 108 -11.05 -16.39 -17.43
N LEU A 109 -9.88 -16.76 -16.89
CA LEU A 109 -8.60 -16.16 -17.28
C LEU A 109 -8.29 -16.38 -18.78
N LEU A 110 -8.46 -17.61 -19.27
CA LEU A 110 -8.19 -17.95 -20.66
C LEU A 110 -9.12 -17.21 -21.62
N ILE A 111 -10.43 -17.16 -21.30
CA ILE A 111 -11.42 -16.47 -22.12
C ILE A 111 -11.22 -14.95 -22.07
N LYS A 112 -11.10 -14.37 -20.87
CA LYS A 112 -11.09 -12.90 -20.69
C LYS A 112 -9.75 -12.27 -21.03
N THR A 113 -8.65 -12.84 -20.56
CA THR A 113 -7.32 -12.20 -20.58
C THR A 113 -6.42 -12.76 -21.67
N VAL A 114 -6.36 -14.08 -21.83
CA VAL A 114 -5.36 -14.71 -22.72
C VAL A 114 -5.78 -14.64 -24.18
N TYR A 115 -6.97 -15.15 -24.50
CA TYR A 115 -7.46 -15.23 -25.88
C TYR A 115 -8.41 -14.08 -26.25
N GLY A 116 -9.18 -13.57 -25.30
CA GLY A 116 -10.24 -12.59 -25.55
C GLY A 116 -11.49 -13.27 -26.11
N LYS A 117 -12.67 -12.94 -25.55
CA LYS A 117 -13.95 -13.56 -25.94
C LYS A 117 -14.25 -13.35 -27.43
N GLU A 118 -13.86 -12.21 -27.98
CA GLU A 118 -14.03 -11.85 -29.39
C GLU A 118 -13.29 -12.78 -30.37
N ASN A 119 -12.27 -13.49 -29.90
CA ASN A 119 -11.51 -14.47 -30.70
C ASN A 119 -11.96 -15.92 -30.43
N LEU A 120 -12.96 -16.11 -29.58
CA LEU A 120 -13.49 -17.42 -29.19
C LEU A 120 -14.97 -17.53 -29.56
N THR A 121 -15.47 -18.77 -29.57
CA THR A 121 -16.88 -19.12 -29.79
C THR A 121 -17.66 -19.27 -28.47
N ASN A 122 -17.01 -18.97 -27.33
CA ASN A 122 -17.63 -18.95 -26.01
C ASN A 122 -18.77 -17.91 -25.95
N LEU A 123 -19.92 -18.29 -25.38
CA LEU A 123 -21.08 -17.40 -25.26
C LEU A 123 -20.94 -16.43 -24.09
N VAL A 124 -20.26 -16.84 -23.03
CA VAL A 124 -19.99 -16.06 -21.82
C VAL A 124 -18.48 -15.91 -21.61
N GLU A 125 -18.08 -14.95 -20.77
CA GLU A 125 -16.65 -14.70 -20.48
C GLU A 125 -16.06 -15.63 -19.41
N GLY A 126 -16.83 -16.62 -18.97
CA GLY A 126 -16.53 -17.44 -17.80
C GLY A 126 -17.06 -16.82 -16.50
N GLN A 127 -17.16 -17.63 -15.45
CA GLN A 127 -17.63 -17.16 -14.15
C GLN A 127 -16.58 -16.28 -13.47
N HIS A 128 -17.02 -15.20 -12.83
CA HIS A 128 -16.15 -14.21 -12.18
C HIS A 128 -15.16 -13.51 -13.14
N SER A 129 -15.53 -13.34 -14.41
CA SER A 129 -14.68 -12.70 -15.42
C SER A 129 -14.31 -11.26 -15.07
N GLU A 130 -15.12 -10.57 -14.24
CA GLU A 130 -14.86 -9.22 -13.74
C GLU A 130 -13.55 -9.11 -12.93
N ARG A 131 -13.04 -10.24 -12.44
CA ARG A 131 -11.77 -10.30 -11.68
C ARG A 131 -10.54 -10.34 -12.58
N PHE A 132 -10.71 -10.49 -13.88
CA PHE A 132 -9.63 -10.67 -14.85
C PHE A 132 -9.55 -9.50 -15.83
N ARG A 133 -8.31 -9.13 -16.20
CA ARG A 133 -8.05 -8.03 -17.14
C ARG A 133 -8.50 -8.43 -18.55
N PRO A 134 -9.14 -7.54 -19.33
CA PRO A 134 -9.45 -7.85 -20.72
C PRO A 134 -8.20 -8.10 -21.58
N CYS A 135 -8.33 -8.98 -22.58
CA CYS A 135 -7.26 -9.31 -23.51
C CYS A 135 -6.69 -8.06 -24.19
N ASN A 136 -5.37 -7.97 -24.27
CA ASN A 136 -4.61 -6.86 -24.87
C ASN A 136 -4.91 -5.45 -24.33
N ASN A 137 -5.71 -5.32 -23.27
CA ASN A 137 -5.99 -4.03 -22.63
C ASN A 137 -5.00 -3.80 -21.48
N TRP A 138 -3.97 -3.00 -21.74
CA TRP A 138 -2.98 -2.57 -20.75
C TRP A 138 -3.19 -1.13 -20.29
N GLU A 139 -4.31 -0.51 -20.69
CA GLU A 139 -4.68 0.78 -20.15
C GLU A 139 -5.02 0.65 -18.67
N ARG A 140 -4.86 1.75 -17.94
CA ARG A 140 -5.16 1.79 -16.51
C ARG A 140 -6.67 1.68 -16.30
N VAL A 141 -7.08 0.71 -15.48
CA VAL A 141 -8.47 0.49 -15.09
C VAL A 141 -8.66 0.93 -13.65
N GLU A 142 -9.50 1.94 -13.44
CA GLU A 142 -9.83 2.44 -12.11
C GLU A 142 -10.51 1.35 -11.26
N GLY A 143 -10.08 1.20 -10.00
CA GLY A 143 -10.59 0.15 -9.10
C GLY A 143 -9.99 -1.25 -9.33
N PHE A 144 -9.33 -1.50 -10.46
CA PHE A 144 -8.64 -2.76 -10.76
C PHE A 144 -7.13 -2.63 -10.56
N ASP A 145 -6.53 -1.59 -11.13
CA ASP A 145 -5.09 -1.37 -11.04
C ASP A 145 -4.66 -0.77 -9.72
N TYR A 146 -3.39 -1.03 -9.39
CA TYR A 146 -2.70 -0.32 -8.32
C TYR A 146 -2.82 1.18 -8.56
N SER A 147 -3.61 1.85 -7.73
CA SER A 147 -3.57 3.30 -7.61
C SER A 147 -2.33 3.63 -6.78
N PRO A 148 -1.31 4.31 -7.34
CA PRO A 148 -0.27 4.88 -6.51
C PRO A 148 -0.99 5.74 -5.49
N ARG A 149 -0.90 5.36 -4.20
CA ARG A 149 -1.54 6.07 -3.09
C ARG A 149 -1.49 7.55 -3.39
N GLU A 150 -2.66 8.19 -3.42
CA GLU A 150 -2.74 9.64 -3.50
C GLU A 150 -1.67 10.21 -2.57
N LYS A 151 -0.87 11.15 -3.09
CA LYS A 151 0.14 11.85 -2.28
C LYS A 151 -0.52 12.17 -0.94
N LYS A 152 0.11 11.78 0.17
CA LYS A 152 -0.34 11.89 1.58
C LYS A 152 -0.78 13.31 2.04
N SER A 153 -1.06 14.24 1.14
CA SER A 153 -1.54 15.59 1.40
C SER A 153 -2.92 15.57 2.05
N HIS A 154 -3.87 14.76 1.55
CA HIS A 154 -5.20 14.67 2.17
C HIS A 154 -5.15 13.93 3.52
N SER A 155 -4.34 12.88 3.65
CA SER A 155 -4.14 12.18 4.92
C SER A 155 -3.46 13.08 5.96
N ARG A 156 -2.43 13.86 5.61
CA ARG A 156 -1.77 14.76 6.55
C ARG A 156 -2.65 15.92 6.97
N ALA A 157 -3.39 16.54 6.04
CA ALA A 157 -4.33 17.60 6.38
C ALA A 157 -5.40 17.08 7.36
N ARG A 158 -5.96 15.89 7.07
CA ARG A 158 -6.91 15.24 7.96
C ARG A 158 -6.32 14.87 9.32
N GLU A 159 -5.10 14.32 9.36
CA GLU A 159 -4.40 14.01 10.63
C GLU A 159 -4.11 15.27 11.45
N GLU A 160 -3.74 16.36 10.78
CA GLU A 160 -3.52 17.66 11.40
C GLU A 160 -4.83 18.19 11.98
N GLU A 161 -5.93 18.19 11.20
CA GLU A 161 -7.27 18.54 11.66
C GLU A 161 -7.73 17.68 12.84
N GLU A 162 -7.51 16.37 12.81
CA GLU A 162 -7.84 15.46 13.90
C GLU A 162 -7.02 15.74 15.17
N LYS A 163 -5.75 16.12 15.03
CA LYS A 163 -4.91 16.53 16.17
C LYS A 163 -5.36 17.85 16.77
N PHE A 164 -5.70 18.83 15.93
CA PHE A 164 -6.31 20.10 16.37
C PHE A 164 -7.64 19.85 17.08
N ALA A 165 -8.51 19.01 16.54
CA ALA A 165 -9.79 18.66 17.17
C ALA A 165 -9.61 17.98 18.54
N LYS A 166 -8.51 17.26 18.74
CA LYS A 166 -8.14 16.62 20.02
C LYS A 166 -7.35 17.55 20.96
N GLY A 167 -7.11 18.80 20.58
CA GLY A 167 -6.43 19.81 21.41
C GLY A 167 -4.92 19.58 21.57
N PHE A 168 -4.26 18.92 20.61
CA PHE A 168 -2.81 18.71 20.67
C PHE A 168 -1.99 20.01 20.54
N ASP A 169 -2.60 21.08 20.06
CA ASP A 169 -2.04 22.41 19.90
C ASP A 169 -2.10 23.25 21.18
N GLU A 170 -3.10 23.02 22.03
CA GLU A 170 -3.34 23.75 23.29
C GLU A 170 -2.06 23.93 24.14
N PRO A 171 -1.34 22.85 24.53
CA PRO A 171 -0.13 22.98 25.34
C PRO A 171 1.00 23.69 24.60
N LEU A 172 1.11 23.52 23.28
CA LEU A 172 2.13 24.17 22.46
C LEU A 172 1.89 25.68 22.42
N MET A 173 0.64 26.09 22.26
CA MET A 173 0.25 27.49 22.27
C MET A 173 0.41 28.13 23.65
N GLU A 174 0.16 27.40 24.74
CA GLU A 174 0.42 27.88 26.10
C GLU A 174 1.92 28.11 26.34
N ILE A 175 2.78 27.16 25.92
CA ILE A 175 4.23 27.34 25.96
C ILE A 175 4.65 28.56 25.14
N LYS A 176 4.15 28.71 23.91
CA LYS A 176 4.44 29.89 23.07
C LYS A 176 4.07 31.21 23.76
N LYS A 177 2.90 31.26 24.40
CA LYS A 177 2.45 32.45 25.15
C LYS A 177 3.36 32.79 26.33
N ALA A 178 3.98 31.80 26.96
CA ALA A 178 4.92 32.02 28.06
C ALA A 178 6.24 32.69 27.61
N PHE A 179 6.53 32.74 26.30
CA PHE A 179 7.75 33.31 25.74
C PHE A 179 7.44 34.32 24.62
N PRO A 180 6.80 35.47 24.92
CA PRO A 180 6.32 36.42 23.90
C PRO A 180 7.45 37.08 23.11
N HIS A 181 8.67 37.14 23.66
CA HIS A 181 9.84 37.73 23.01
C HIS A 181 10.61 36.75 22.12
N ILE A 182 10.26 35.46 22.14
CA ILE A 182 10.93 34.46 21.33
C ILE A 182 10.26 34.37 19.96
N LYS A 183 11.08 34.39 18.90
CA LYS A 183 10.60 34.22 17.53
C LYS A 183 10.30 32.74 17.28
N PHE A 184 9.10 32.46 16.76
CA PHE A 184 8.72 31.14 16.28
C PHE A 184 8.63 31.14 14.75
N LEU A 185 9.00 30.00 14.14
CA LEU A 185 8.95 29.83 12.68
C LEU A 185 7.53 29.92 12.13
N ASP A 186 6.57 29.33 12.87
CA ASP A 186 5.18 29.25 12.47
C ASP A 186 4.28 30.00 13.48
N GLU A 187 3.21 30.62 12.97
CA GLU A 187 2.20 31.27 13.80
C GLU A 187 1.42 30.27 14.66
N LYS A 188 1.14 29.09 14.11
CA LYS A 188 0.44 27.98 14.77
C LYS A 188 1.28 26.70 14.66
N PRO A 189 1.07 25.72 15.55
CA PRO A 189 1.72 24.43 15.45
C PRO A 189 1.43 23.76 14.10
N LYS A 190 2.41 23.01 13.56
CA LYS A 190 2.26 22.26 12.31
C LYS A 190 2.68 20.82 12.46
N LEU A 191 2.07 19.95 11.67
CA LEU A 191 2.42 18.53 11.59
C LEU A 191 3.82 18.36 10.98
N ARG A 192 4.72 17.67 11.67
CA ARG A 192 6.12 17.43 11.25
C ARG A 192 6.59 16.02 11.58
N ASP A 193 7.62 15.57 10.86
CA ASP A 193 8.25 14.27 11.05
C ASP A 193 7.24 13.10 11.01
N ALA A 194 7.22 12.27 12.06
CA ALA A 194 6.32 11.14 12.27
C ALA A 194 4.91 11.58 12.72
N ASN A 195 4.39 12.62 12.07
CA ASN A 195 3.08 13.22 12.33
C ASN A 195 2.92 13.79 13.75
N ASP A 196 3.98 14.37 14.31
CA ASP A 196 3.91 15.12 15.57
C ASP A 196 3.51 16.56 15.30
N LEU A 197 2.60 17.10 16.11
CA LEU A 197 2.23 18.51 16.03
C LEU A 197 3.28 19.33 16.79
N SER A 198 3.84 20.36 16.15
CA SER A 198 5.05 20.99 16.64
C SER A 198 5.15 22.49 16.42
N LEU A 199 5.90 23.16 17.29
CA LEU A 199 6.38 24.53 17.16
C LEU A 199 7.91 24.55 17.11
N MET A 200 8.45 25.52 16.39
CA MET A 200 9.90 25.71 16.24
C MET A 200 10.26 27.12 16.70
N ALA A 201 10.93 27.23 17.84
CA ALA A 201 11.49 28.47 18.34
C ALA A 201 12.88 28.69 17.73
N ILE A 202 13.14 29.89 17.25
CA ILE A 202 14.35 30.25 16.50
C ILE A 202 15.25 31.11 17.39
N PHE A 203 16.51 30.72 17.49
CA PHE A 203 17.54 31.43 18.26
C PHE A 203 18.68 31.84 17.35
N ASP A 204 19.07 33.11 17.42
CA ASP A 204 20.26 33.61 16.75
C ASP A 204 21.51 33.06 17.46
N ILE A 205 22.49 32.62 16.67
CA ILE A 205 23.75 32.06 17.15
C ILE A 205 24.96 32.97 16.88
N GLY A 206 24.72 34.23 16.48
CA GLY A 206 25.74 35.27 16.33
C GLY A 206 26.61 35.15 15.08
N GLN A 207 26.43 34.10 14.26
CA GLN A 207 27.03 33.97 12.93
C GLN A 207 26.05 34.47 11.87
N VAL A 208 26.53 35.15 10.83
CA VAL A 208 25.70 35.92 9.87
C VAL A 208 24.53 35.08 9.33
N LYS A 209 23.30 35.47 9.73
CA LYS A 209 22.02 34.85 9.30
C LYS A 209 21.84 33.38 9.69
N GLU A 210 22.56 32.91 10.70
CA GLU A 210 22.41 31.55 11.19
C GLU A 210 21.57 31.48 12.46
N VAL A 211 20.82 30.38 12.59
CA VAL A 211 19.90 30.18 13.70
C VAL A 211 19.94 28.73 14.15
N ILE A 212 19.67 28.49 15.42
CA ILE A 212 19.41 27.16 15.96
C ILE A 212 17.93 27.05 16.38
N ILE A 213 17.38 25.84 16.36
CA ILE A 213 15.94 25.64 16.57
C ILE A 213 15.70 24.82 17.84
N ILE A 214 14.86 25.30 18.75
CA ILE A 214 14.20 24.42 19.72
C ILE A 214 12.89 23.96 19.12
N LYS A 215 12.78 22.65 18.85
CA LYS A 215 11.52 22.02 18.46
C LYS A 215 10.76 21.58 19.70
N ILE A 216 9.52 22.04 19.86
CA ILE A 216 8.58 21.64 20.90
C ILE A 216 7.44 20.89 20.22
N PHE A 217 7.09 19.70 20.69
CA PHE A 217 6.06 18.90 20.03
C PHE A 217 5.28 17.99 20.99
N THR A 218 4.01 17.79 20.69
CA THR A 218 3.15 16.80 21.36
C THR A 218 3.24 15.47 20.62
N THR A 219 3.37 14.39 21.40
CA THR A 219 3.65 13.05 20.87
C THR A 219 2.43 12.14 20.90
N VAL A 220 2.42 11.13 21.79
CA VAL A 220 1.40 10.09 21.89
C VAL A 220 0.05 10.66 22.37
N SER A 221 0.07 11.66 23.23
CA SER A 221 -1.11 12.43 23.66
C SER A 221 -0.74 13.91 23.82
N LYS A 222 -1.75 14.78 23.97
CA LYS A 222 -1.54 16.21 24.17
C LYS A 222 -0.73 16.52 25.43
N ASP A 223 -0.82 15.68 26.46
CA ASP A 223 -0.11 15.87 27.73
C ASP A 223 1.35 15.42 27.68
N VAL A 224 1.81 14.81 26.58
CA VAL A 224 3.18 14.31 26.45
C VAL A 224 3.97 15.19 25.51
N ILE A 225 4.72 16.11 26.12
CA ILE A 225 5.45 17.17 25.44
C ILE A 225 6.94 16.81 25.41
N GLN A 226 7.55 16.96 24.24
CA GLN A 226 8.98 16.75 24.05
C GLN A 226 9.62 18.01 23.47
N LEU A 227 10.84 18.27 23.93
CA LEU A 227 11.67 19.40 23.49
C LEU A 227 13.02 18.86 23.07
N GLU A 228 13.53 19.37 21.97
CA GLU A 228 14.86 19.06 21.47
C GLU A 228 15.45 20.25 20.74
N LEU A 229 16.76 20.41 20.85
CA LEU A 229 17.51 21.40 20.08
C LEU A 229 17.94 20.74 18.76
N ARG A 230 17.69 21.40 17.64
CA ARG A 230 17.94 20.91 16.29
C ARG A 230 18.84 21.82 15.48
N ALA A 231 19.69 21.18 14.69
CA ALA A 231 20.46 21.77 13.60
C ALA A 231 20.10 21.07 12.29
N ASP A 232 19.47 21.80 11.38
CA ASP A 232 19.03 21.28 10.08
C ASP A 232 20.12 21.47 9.01
N LYS A 233 20.75 22.64 8.99
CA LYS A 233 21.79 23.01 8.01
C LYS A 233 23.18 22.65 8.52
N LYS A 234 24.11 22.40 7.58
CA LYS A 234 25.50 22.03 7.89
C LYS A 234 26.16 22.96 8.91
N HIS A 235 26.10 24.28 8.70
CA HIS A 235 26.72 25.25 9.62
C HIS A 235 26.10 25.26 11.02
N GLN A 236 24.78 25.02 11.14
CA GLN A 236 24.13 24.86 12.44
C GLN A 236 24.65 23.63 13.18
N LYS A 237 24.96 22.55 12.45
CA LYS A 237 25.51 21.31 13.03
C LYS A 237 26.96 21.52 13.47
N GLU A 238 27.74 22.24 12.66
CA GLU A 238 29.11 22.66 13.00
C GLU A 238 29.12 23.54 14.26
N TRP A 239 28.23 24.54 14.32
CA TRP A 239 28.04 25.36 15.52
C TRP A 239 27.64 24.51 16.73
N MET A 240 26.68 23.60 16.58
CA MET A 240 26.26 22.73 17.70
C MET A 240 27.42 21.89 18.22
N LEU A 241 28.25 21.34 17.34
CA LEU A 241 29.44 20.59 17.74
C LEU A 241 30.41 21.47 18.53
N GLN A 242 30.74 22.65 18.00
CA GLN A 242 31.67 23.58 18.63
C GLN A 242 31.14 24.06 19.99
N HIS A 243 29.88 24.48 20.03
CA HIS A 243 29.20 24.98 21.22
C HIS A 243 29.22 23.95 22.35
N PHE A 244 28.81 22.72 22.07
CA PHE A 244 28.83 21.67 23.08
C PHE A 244 30.26 21.24 23.43
N SER A 245 31.24 21.33 22.53
CA SER A 245 32.65 21.05 22.85
C SER A 245 33.22 22.02 23.90
N ASN A 246 32.73 23.26 23.92
CA ASN A 246 33.11 24.25 24.94
C ASN A 246 32.46 23.98 26.30
N LEU A 247 31.29 23.35 26.30
CA LEU A 247 30.53 23.05 27.52
C LEU A 247 30.85 21.67 28.11
N VAL A 248 31.20 20.68 27.27
CA VAL A 248 31.48 19.30 27.66
C VAL A 248 32.66 18.68 26.91
N ALA A 249 33.46 17.88 27.63
CA ALA A 249 34.62 17.19 27.05
C ALA A 249 34.26 16.16 25.95
N ASN A 250 33.07 15.55 26.03
CA ASN A 250 32.62 14.51 25.08
C ASN A 250 31.22 14.83 24.51
N PRO A 251 31.09 15.85 23.65
CA PRO A 251 29.80 16.35 23.17
C PRO A 251 29.01 15.31 22.37
N THR A 252 29.67 14.45 21.62
CA THR A 252 29.04 13.42 20.79
C THR A 252 28.23 12.39 21.59
N GLN A 253 28.48 12.22 22.89
CA GLN A 253 27.66 11.36 23.75
C GLN A 253 26.29 11.96 24.12
N LEU A 254 26.15 13.28 23.98
CA LEU A 254 24.93 14.03 24.24
C LEU A 254 24.11 14.26 22.96
N LEU A 255 24.78 14.30 21.81
CA LEU A 255 24.22 14.64 20.50
C LEU A 255 23.86 13.38 19.70
N ARG A 256 22.74 13.44 18.99
CA ARG A 256 22.43 12.46 17.94
C ARG A 256 23.19 12.85 16.68
N ILE A 257 23.99 11.92 16.17
CA ILE A 257 24.79 12.10 14.97
C ILE A 257 23.99 11.61 13.76
N ASN A 258 24.02 12.38 12.67
CA ASN A 258 23.36 12.01 11.42
C ASN A 258 24.25 11.07 10.58
N ASN A 259 23.74 10.64 9.41
CA ASN A 259 24.47 9.74 8.51
C ASN A 259 25.79 10.32 7.98
N ASP A 260 25.95 11.64 8.00
CA ASP A 260 27.16 12.33 7.54
C ASP A 260 28.19 12.53 8.67
N GLY A 261 27.93 12.00 9.87
CA GLY A 261 28.83 12.16 11.02
C GLY A 261 28.72 13.50 11.76
N LEU A 262 27.71 14.33 11.46
CA LEU A 262 27.49 15.63 12.09
C LEU A 262 26.37 15.58 13.14
N PRO A 263 26.46 16.34 14.25
CA PRO A 263 25.39 16.36 15.24
C PRO A 263 24.17 17.14 14.74
N GLU A 264 23.01 16.51 14.78
CA GLU A 264 21.76 17.10 14.30
C GLU A 264 20.76 17.42 15.41
N VAL A 265 20.80 16.67 16.52
CA VAL A 265 19.83 16.83 17.61
C VAL A 265 20.50 16.69 18.97
N PHE A 266 20.26 17.65 19.84
CA PHE A 266 20.46 17.49 21.28
C PHE A 266 19.12 17.21 21.96
N LEU A 267 19.02 16.01 22.54
CA LEU A 267 17.89 15.56 23.34
C LEU A 267 18.44 14.93 24.63
N PRO A 268 18.37 15.61 25.77
CA PRO A 268 18.85 15.11 27.05
C PRO A 268 18.34 13.70 27.36
N LYS A 269 19.21 12.81 27.84
CA LYS A 269 18.85 11.41 28.17
C LYS A 269 17.78 11.37 29.26
N GLN A 270 17.83 12.33 30.19
CA GLN A 270 16.87 12.53 31.27
C GLN A 270 15.46 12.86 30.76
N TRP A 271 15.31 13.28 29.50
CA TRP A 271 14.02 13.67 28.91
C TRP A 271 13.46 12.63 27.93
N ARG A 272 14.17 11.52 27.72
CA ARG A 272 13.78 10.48 26.75
C ARG A 272 12.73 9.53 27.31
N TYR A 273 11.99 8.88 26.40
CA TYR A 273 11.05 7.80 26.69
C TYR A 273 10.00 8.17 27.75
N LYS A 274 9.95 7.44 28.88
CA LYS A 274 8.96 7.64 29.94
C LYS A 274 9.15 8.98 30.68
N LYS A 275 10.31 9.62 30.55
CA LYS A 275 10.68 10.89 31.21
C LYS A 275 10.38 12.15 30.38
N ARG A 276 9.48 12.06 29.39
CA ARG A 276 8.96 13.25 28.68
C ARG A 276 8.17 14.14 29.62
N ALA A 277 8.08 15.44 29.30
CA ALA A 277 7.32 16.36 30.12
C ALA A 277 5.84 15.99 30.08
N ARG A 278 5.22 15.94 31.26
CA ARG A 278 3.79 15.56 31.41
C ARG A 278 2.87 16.75 31.67
N THR A 279 3.46 17.92 31.84
CA THR A 279 2.73 19.17 32.08
C THR A 279 3.36 20.30 31.27
N VAL A 280 2.56 21.32 30.97
CA VAL A 280 3.04 22.55 30.32
C VAL A 280 4.12 23.22 31.16
N GLN A 281 3.98 23.25 32.49
CA GLN A 281 4.94 23.94 33.36
C GLN A 281 6.31 23.25 33.38
N GLU A 282 6.32 21.92 33.34
CA GLU A 282 7.56 21.17 33.16
C GLU A 282 8.18 21.43 31.78
N ALA A 283 7.37 21.49 30.72
CA ALA A 283 7.86 21.82 29.38
C ALA A 283 8.45 23.25 29.30
N ILE A 284 7.82 24.23 29.95
CA ILE A 284 8.33 25.61 30.07
C ILE A 284 9.67 25.62 30.81
N LYS A 285 9.79 24.88 31.90
CA LYS A 285 11.06 24.74 32.64
C LYS A 285 12.16 24.17 31.75
N ARG A 286 11.88 23.09 31.02
CA ARG A 286 12.83 22.49 30.06
C ARG A 286 13.18 23.42 28.91
N PHE A 287 12.23 24.23 28.44
CA PHE A 287 12.50 25.24 27.42
C PHE A 287 13.50 26.29 27.92
N LYS A 288 13.34 26.77 29.17
CA LYS A 288 14.30 27.70 29.80
C LYS A 288 15.69 27.10 29.93
N ILE A 289 15.79 25.82 30.31
CA ILE A 289 17.07 25.08 30.37
C ILE A 289 17.74 25.06 28.98
N LEU A 290 16.99 24.74 27.92
CA LEU A 290 17.56 24.75 26.57
C LEU A 290 18.01 26.16 26.13
N MET A 291 17.24 27.20 26.45
CA MET A 291 17.64 28.58 26.20
C MET A 291 18.94 28.94 26.91
N GLU A 292 19.05 28.58 28.19
CA GLU A 292 20.25 28.80 28.98
C GLU A 292 21.46 28.11 28.35
N ILE A 293 21.29 26.84 27.93
CA ILE A 293 22.34 26.08 27.24
C ILE A 293 22.74 26.76 25.92
N ILE A 294 21.80 27.26 25.12
CA ILE A 294 22.11 27.94 23.85
C ILE A 294 22.95 29.21 24.06
N HIS A 295 22.66 29.98 25.12
CA HIS A 295 23.30 31.27 25.36
C HIS A 295 24.56 31.20 26.24
N ALA A 296 24.84 30.05 26.85
CA ALA A 296 25.99 29.85 27.71
C ALA A 296 27.31 30.03 26.95
N GLN A 297 28.23 30.81 27.52
CA GLN A 297 29.58 30.98 26.97
C GLN A 297 30.53 29.90 27.48
N ASP A 298 30.30 29.45 28.71
CA ASP A 298 31.09 28.46 29.41
C ASP A 298 30.23 27.66 30.38
N LEU A 299 30.80 26.58 30.93
CA LEU A 299 30.13 25.73 31.88
C LEU A 299 29.74 26.49 33.16
N ASP A 300 30.54 27.45 33.61
CA ASP A 300 30.32 28.14 34.88
C ASP A 300 29.07 29.02 34.87
N SER A 301 28.74 29.58 33.71
CA SER A 301 27.53 30.38 33.46
C SER A 301 26.21 29.59 33.58
N LEU A 302 26.27 28.26 33.60
CA LEU A 302 25.09 27.39 33.66
C LEU A 302 24.59 27.14 35.09
N SER A 303 23.27 27.14 35.24
CA SER A 303 22.56 26.66 36.42
C SER A 303 22.89 25.19 36.72
N LEU A 304 22.67 24.78 37.98
CA LEU A 304 22.87 23.39 38.41
C LEU A 304 22.01 22.41 37.59
N GLU A 305 20.80 22.81 37.22
CA GLU A 305 19.90 21.98 36.41
C GLU A 305 20.45 21.78 34.99
N SER A 306 20.91 22.85 34.34
CA SER A 306 21.53 22.77 33.02
C SER A 306 22.82 21.93 33.04
N LYS A 307 23.65 22.10 34.07
CA LYS A 307 24.84 21.26 34.33
C LYS A 307 24.46 19.79 34.50
N SER A 308 23.41 19.47 35.26
CA SER A 308 22.90 18.10 35.42
C SER A 308 22.46 17.50 34.10
N ILE A 309 21.75 18.27 33.27
CA ILE A 309 21.31 17.85 31.93
C ILE A 309 22.48 17.54 31.00
N LEU A 310 23.58 18.29 31.11
CA LEU A 310 24.84 18.02 30.40
C LEU A 310 25.69 16.88 31.01
N GLY A 311 25.27 16.32 32.14
CA GLY A 311 25.91 15.15 32.78
C GLY A 311 26.95 15.47 33.86
N TYR A 312 27.02 16.73 34.33
CA TYR A 312 27.98 17.16 35.36
C TYR A 312 27.55 16.91 36.80
N VAL A 313 26.26 16.73 37.04
CA VAL A 313 25.71 16.49 38.38
C VAL A 313 24.86 15.23 38.31
N LYS A 314 25.29 14.17 39.01
CA LYS A 314 24.44 13.00 39.25
C LYS A 314 23.33 13.39 40.23
N GLU A 315 22.08 13.14 39.84
CA GLU A 315 20.94 13.12 40.77
C GLU A 315 21.17 12.13 41.90
#